data_AF-A0A099KQK3-F1
#
_entry.id   AF-A0A099KQK3-F1
#
_cell.length_a   1.000
_cell.length_b   1.000
_cell.length_c   1.000
_cell.angle_alpha   90.00
_cell.angle_beta   90.00
_cell.angle_gamma   90.00
#
_symmetry.space_group_name_H-M   'P 1'
#
loop_
_entity.id
_entity.type
_entity.pdbx_description
1 polymer ?
#
loop_
_entity_poly.entity_id
_entity_poly.type
_entity_poly.pdbx_seq_one_letter_code
_entity_poly.pdbx_strand_id
1 'polypeptide(L)'
;MHPAVIKFKQLVVENQDANTWLDATEKQKKIALARKVFISELTHLLTEHPFSQAVKQLKSHMQRDNNSAHRINALALLKYKTPSSNTLKNWIDAFEESGLVGLLPKHKGSQRKNYGWEALAIELYHRPQQPSMKKVARQLREDHGFDTATENNVWYFLNQLPAELGDKSPYRMGTKLHRDSQRMFNLRHTENLKAGDLYQGDGHTLDVYLKHPNTGKLWRAELTVFQDWKTRYIAGWYISNAESAVTTMAALSHAMGTYNHVPLMLYIDNGCGYKSKLMNDDTAGFYSSFGMDVIFAIPGNAKAKGNVERFFRVMEEDFNKDFDTYCGKDMSNDIARHFSSKKMHILEQKGIHVPSLGEWCEAFEGWLNKYHNRPHPEYKHTTPAAMWAQLERIPVHDQNLLIKPREQVNVARATINLHGRRYHMPHLHQFNGQKLVAEYDLHNDSSIRVFDVNGTYLLTAEISHKKAAIPTSRIEQQRIASLKSSEKRLQNKIEENRLRHSPTHSAHEQQLDALEVIETNEPEILAEHTEPEFNLDELYRDNLVNRPREDDDDEEFEFELLD
;
A
#
# COMPACT_ATOMS: atom_id res chain seq x y z
N MET A 1 -3.48 -46.02 1.35
CA MET A 1 -3.93 -45.62 2.69
C MET A 1 -3.68 -44.13 2.85
N HIS A 2 -4.70 -43.34 3.16
CA HIS A 2 -4.59 -41.88 3.23
C HIS A 2 -3.60 -41.44 4.34
N PRO A 3 -2.73 -40.43 4.14
CA PRO A 3 -1.72 -40.00 5.13
C PRO A 3 -2.29 -39.65 6.51
N ALA A 4 -3.49 -39.03 6.54
CA ALA A 4 -4.22 -38.76 7.78
C ALA A 4 -4.52 -40.03 8.60
N VAL A 5 -4.77 -41.17 7.95
CA VAL A 5 -5.03 -42.45 8.63
C VAL A 5 -3.76 -43.02 9.25
N ILE A 6 -2.61 -42.85 8.59
CA ILE A 6 -1.30 -43.26 9.14
C ILE A 6 -1.00 -42.46 10.40
N LYS A 7 -1.18 -41.14 10.35
CA LYS A 7 -0.98 -40.26 11.51
C LYS A 7 -1.95 -40.55 12.64
N PHE A 8 -3.22 -40.85 12.34
CA PHE A 8 -4.18 -41.29 13.33
C PHE A 8 -3.75 -42.59 14.03
N LYS A 9 -3.27 -43.58 13.27
CA LYS A 9 -2.77 -44.84 13.85
C LYS A 9 -1.57 -44.61 14.77
N GLN A 10 -0.64 -43.73 14.38
CA GLN A 10 0.50 -43.35 15.23
C GLN A 10 0.05 -42.73 16.57
N LEU A 11 -0.90 -41.78 16.51
CA LEU A 11 -1.45 -41.14 17.72
C LEU A 11 -2.19 -42.11 18.64
N VAL A 12 -2.83 -43.15 18.09
CA VAL A 12 -3.49 -44.19 18.89
C VAL A 12 -2.45 -45.05 19.61
N VAL A 13 -1.32 -45.35 18.97
CA VAL A 13 -0.21 -46.09 19.59
C VAL A 13 0.46 -45.26 20.68
N GLU A 14 0.76 -43.98 20.42
CA GLU A 14 1.37 -43.07 21.41
C GLU A 14 0.50 -42.89 22.67
N ASN A 15 -0.82 -42.87 22.53
CA ASN A 15 -1.74 -42.81 23.68
C ASN A 15 -1.80 -44.12 24.48
N GLN A 16 -1.39 -45.26 23.93
CA GLN A 16 -1.33 -46.53 24.66
C GLN A 16 -0.08 -46.63 25.54
N ASP A 17 1.01 -45.96 25.16
CA ASP A 17 2.28 -45.90 25.89
C ASP A 17 2.37 -44.73 26.90
N ALA A 18 1.27 -43.98 27.07
CA ALA A 18 1.24 -42.81 27.93
C ALA A 18 1.33 -43.17 29.42
N ASN A 19 2.18 -42.42 30.14
CA ASN A 19 2.51 -42.68 31.53
C ASN A 19 1.31 -42.31 32.43
N THR A 20 0.48 -43.31 32.76
CA THR A 20 -0.82 -43.20 33.46
C THR A 20 -0.87 -42.22 34.65
N TRP A 21 0.26 -42.00 35.33
CA TRP A 21 0.36 -41.03 36.43
C TRP A 21 0.40 -39.57 35.96
N LEU A 22 1.10 -39.26 34.87
CA LEU A 22 1.25 -37.89 34.37
C LEU A 22 -0.09 -37.34 33.86
N ASP A 23 -0.87 -38.17 33.18
CA ASP A 23 -2.18 -37.83 32.60
C ASP A 23 -3.32 -37.78 33.61
N ALA A 24 -3.09 -38.25 34.84
CA ALA A 24 -4.08 -38.15 35.90
C ALA A 24 -4.33 -36.68 36.27
N THR A 25 -5.60 -36.29 36.37
CA THR A 25 -5.99 -34.94 36.83
C THR A 25 -5.47 -34.68 38.24
N GLU A 26 -5.23 -33.42 38.59
CA GLU A 26 -4.83 -33.01 39.94
C GLU A 26 -5.75 -33.57 41.03
N LYS A 27 -7.05 -33.68 40.74
CA LYS A 27 -8.03 -34.29 41.64
C LYS A 27 -7.79 -35.79 41.83
N GLN A 28 -7.48 -36.53 40.77
CA GLN A 28 -7.16 -37.95 40.82
C GLN A 28 -5.83 -38.21 41.55
N LYS A 29 -4.80 -37.38 41.30
CA LYS A 29 -3.52 -37.43 42.00
C LYS A 29 -3.69 -37.17 43.50
N LYS A 30 -4.47 -36.15 43.89
CA LYS A 30 -4.81 -35.87 45.30
C LYS A 30 -5.55 -37.03 45.98
N ILE A 31 -6.46 -37.70 45.27
CA ILE A 31 -7.15 -38.90 45.79
C ILE A 31 -6.18 -40.07 45.96
N ALA A 32 -5.25 -40.29 45.02
CA ALA A 32 -4.24 -41.35 45.14
C ALA A 32 -3.26 -41.08 46.30
N LEU A 33 -2.83 -39.83 46.48
CA LEU A 33 -2.01 -39.41 47.63
C LEU A 33 -2.76 -39.58 48.95
N ALA A 34 -4.06 -39.24 49.00
CA ALA A 34 -4.89 -39.48 50.17
C ALA A 34 -5.00 -40.98 50.51
N ARG A 35 -5.10 -41.86 49.50
CA ARG A 35 -5.08 -43.32 49.69
C ARG A 35 -3.73 -43.81 50.22
N LYS A 36 -2.62 -43.24 49.74
CA LYS A 36 -1.27 -43.59 50.21
C LYS A 36 -1.07 -43.33 51.70
N VAL A 37 -1.63 -42.25 52.24
CA VAL A 37 -1.56 -41.93 53.68
C VAL A 37 -2.12 -43.08 54.53
N PHE A 38 -3.27 -43.64 54.13
CA PHE A 38 -3.87 -44.77 54.84
C PHE A 38 -3.08 -46.07 54.67
N ILE A 39 -2.48 -46.28 53.50
CA ILE A 39 -1.61 -47.44 53.27
C ILE A 39 -0.38 -47.36 54.15
N SER A 40 0.34 -46.23 54.17
CA SER A 40 1.56 -46.08 54.97
C SER A 40 1.31 -46.30 56.46
N GLU A 41 0.17 -45.83 56.98
CA GLU A 41 -0.19 -46.05 58.37
C GLU A 41 -0.57 -47.52 58.63
N LEU A 42 -1.32 -48.14 57.72
CA LEU A 42 -1.68 -49.54 57.84
C LEU A 42 -0.45 -50.45 57.75
N THR A 43 0.51 -50.16 56.87
CA THR A 43 1.78 -50.89 56.76
C THR A 43 2.60 -50.81 58.05
N HIS A 44 2.64 -49.65 58.72
CA HIS A 44 3.28 -49.53 60.03
C HIS A 44 2.53 -50.34 61.12
N LEU A 45 1.20 -50.38 61.11
CA LEU A 45 0.45 -51.18 62.09
C LEU A 45 0.59 -52.69 61.82
N LEU A 46 0.83 -53.08 60.57
CA LEU A 46 1.05 -54.47 60.16
C LEU A 46 2.39 -55.04 60.64
N THR A 47 3.39 -54.21 60.99
CA THR A 47 4.64 -54.71 61.57
C THR A 47 4.46 -55.17 63.03
N GLU A 48 3.43 -54.67 63.71
CA GLU A 48 3.20 -54.92 65.14
C GLU A 48 1.98 -55.83 65.39
N HIS A 49 1.03 -55.90 64.44
CA HIS A 49 -0.25 -56.56 64.63
C HIS A 49 -0.75 -57.31 63.37
N PRO A 50 -1.51 -58.41 63.54
CA PRO A 50 -2.16 -59.09 62.42
C PRO A 50 -3.21 -58.19 61.76
N PHE A 51 -3.44 -58.38 60.44
CA PHE A 51 -4.25 -57.49 59.59
C PHE A 51 -5.62 -57.08 60.18
N SER A 52 -6.35 -58.01 60.80
CA SER A 52 -7.65 -57.71 61.42
C SER A 52 -7.55 -56.74 62.61
N GLN A 53 -6.51 -56.88 63.44
CA GLN A 53 -6.24 -55.96 64.55
C GLN A 53 -5.70 -54.61 64.07
N ALA A 54 -4.79 -54.61 63.08
CA ALA A 54 -4.26 -53.40 62.47
C ALA A 54 -5.36 -52.52 61.84
N VAL A 55 -6.31 -53.12 61.12
CA VAL A 55 -7.47 -52.39 60.56
C VAL A 55 -8.40 -51.85 61.65
N LYS A 56 -8.59 -52.60 62.75
CA LYS A 56 -9.41 -52.16 63.89
C LYS A 56 -8.77 -50.96 64.60
N GLN A 57 -7.45 -50.99 64.80
CA GLN A 57 -6.69 -49.88 65.35
C GLN A 57 -6.71 -48.67 64.43
N LEU A 58 -6.49 -48.83 63.13
CA LEU A 58 -6.58 -47.74 62.15
C LEU A 58 -7.96 -47.06 62.20
N LYS A 59 -9.05 -47.83 62.23
CA LYS A 59 -10.41 -47.28 62.37
C LYS A 59 -10.62 -46.57 63.70
N SER A 60 -10.05 -47.09 64.79
CA SER A 60 -10.12 -46.43 66.11
C SER A 60 -9.34 -45.12 66.15
N HIS A 61 -8.19 -45.05 65.47
CA HIS A 61 -7.41 -43.82 65.33
C HIS A 61 -8.19 -42.77 64.55
N MET A 62 -8.93 -43.19 63.51
CA MET A 62 -9.77 -42.30 62.71
C MET A 62 -10.99 -41.74 63.46
N GLN A 63 -11.44 -42.38 64.54
CA GLN A 63 -12.61 -41.97 65.34
C GLN A 63 -12.27 -41.08 66.55
N ARG A 64 -10.99 -40.97 66.94
CA ARG A 64 -10.58 -40.11 68.06
C ARG A 64 -10.40 -38.66 67.59
N ASP A 65 -10.76 -37.70 68.45
CA ASP A 65 -10.67 -36.25 68.16
C ASP A 65 -9.24 -35.74 67.95
N ASN A 66 -8.21 -36.53 68.30
CA ASN A 66 -6.81 -36.16 68.14
C ASN A 66 -6.21 -36.68 66.82
N ASN A 67 -6.92 -36.48 65.71
CA ASN A 67 -6.47 -36.88 64.38
C ASN A 67 -5.43 -35.91 63.83
N SER A 68 -4.24 -36.40 63.45
CA SER A 68 -3.23 -35.58 62.76
C SER A 68 -3.82 -34.90 61.51
N ALA A 69 -3.43 -33.64 61.25
CA ALA A 69 -3.99 -32.81 60.18
C ALA A 69 -3.97 -33.49 58.79
N HIS A 70 -2.94 -34.31 58.52
CA HIS A 70 -2.81 -35.06 57.27
C HIS A 70 -3.92 -36.11 57.07
N ARG A 71 -4.46 -36.72 58.14
CA ARG A 71 -5.53 -37.72 58.06
C ARG A 71 -6.90 -37.08 57.83
N ILE A 72 -7.17 -35.95 58.48
CA ILE A 72 -8.40 -35.19 58.31
C ILE A 72 -8.52 -34.72 56.86
N ASN A 73 -7.42 -34.21 56.29
CA ASN A 73 -7.34 -33.80 54.89
C ASN A 73 -7.53 -34.97 53.91
N ALA A 74 -6.94 -36.14 54.20
CA ALA A 74 -7.12 -37.34 53.39
C ALA A 74 -8.57 -37.89 53.45
N LEU A 75 -9.20 -37.85 54.63
CA LEU A 75 -10.61 -38.23 54.84
C LEU A 75 -11.58 -37.28 54.12
N ALA A 76 -11.33 -35.98 54.18
CA ALA A 76 -12.13 -34.97 53.48
C ALA A 76 -12.13 -35.22 51.96
N LEU A 77 -10.97 -35.55 51.38
CA LEU A 77 -10.83 -35.88 49.95
C LEU A 77 -11.56 -37.17 49.56
N LEU A 78 -11.74 -38.10 50.49
CA LEU A 78 -12.53 -39.34 50.32
C LEU A 78 -14.01 -39.19 50.72
N LYS A 79 -14.50 -37.95 50.88
CA LYS A 79 -15.88 -37.63 51.28
C LYS A 79 -16.24 -38.20 52.66
N TYR A 80 -15.30 -38.19 53.60
CA TYR A 80 -15.46 -38.65 54.99
C TYR A 80 -15.91 -40.12 55.14
N LYS A 81 -15.76 -40.93 54.09
CA LYS A 81 -16.07 -42.36 54.14
C LYS A 81 -14.86 -43.13 54.66
N THR A 82 -15.02 -43.83 55.76
CA THR A 82 -14.02 -44.78 56.27
C THR A 82 -13.91 -45.97 55.30
N PRO A 83 -12.71 -46.28 54.78
CA PRO A 83 -12.54 -47.41 53.86
C PRO A 83 -12.88 -48.75 54.54
N SER A 84 -13.49 -49.66 53.78
CA SER A 84 -13.75 -51.03 54.26
C SER A 84 -12.45 -51.84 54.34
N SER A 85 -12.44 -52.92 55.12
CA SER A 85 -11.26 -53.79 55.26
C SER A 85 -10.83 -54.39 53.91
N ASN A 86 -11.79 -54.77 53.05
CA ASN A 86 -11.52 -55.24 51.70
C ASN A 86 -11.00 -54.13 50.78
N THR A 87 -11.47 -52.90 50.95
CA THR A 87 -10.98 -51.75 50.18
C THR A 87 -9.52 -51.43 50.51
N LEU A 88 -9.14 -51.50 51.78
CA LEU A 88 -7.76 -51.30 52.23
C LEU A 88 -6.83 -52.40 51.71
N LYS A 89 -7.28 -53.66 51.77
CA LYS A 89 -6.54 -54.79 51.19
C LYS A 89 -6.29 -54.59 49.69
N ASN A 90 -7.35 -54.28 48.93
CA ASN A 90 -7.26 -54.01 47.50
C ASN A 90 -6.36 -52.80 47.17
N TRP A 91 -6.23 -51.82 48.07
CA TRP A 91 -5.31 -50.70 47.88
C TRP A 91 -3.86 -51.09 48.15
N ILE A 92 -3.59 -51.91 49.17
CA ILE A 92 -2.26 -52.47 49.42
C ILE A 92 -1.81 -53.30 48.21
N ASP A 93 -2.64 -54.26 47.79
CA ASP A 93 -2.34 -55.14 46.66
C ASP A 93 -2.05 -54.32 45.37
N ALA A 94 -2.88 -53.30 45.09
CA ALA A 94 -2.68 -52.41 43.95
C ALA A 94 -1.45 -51.49 44.07
N PHE A 95 -1.04 -51.14 45.30
CA PHE A 95 0.14 -50.33 45.55
C PHE A 95 1.44 -51.16 45.46
N GLU A 96 1.41 -52.42 45.88
CA GLU A 96 2.54 -53.35 45.72
C GLU A 96 2.77 -53.71 44.25
N GLU A 97 1.69 -53.89 43.48
CA GLU A 97 1.77 -54.26 42.06
C GLU A 97 2.19 -53.09 41.14
N SER A 98 1.72 -51.87 41.41
CA SER A 98 1.85 -50.73 40.47
C SER A 98 2.19 -49.39 41.14
N GLY A 99 2.61 -49.41 42.40
CA GLY A 99 2.98 -48.21 43.15
C GLY A 99 1.86 -47.18 43.26
N LEU A 100 2.21 -45.90 43.21
CA LEU A 100 1.26 -44.78 43.28
C LEU A 100 0.19 -44.81 42.17
N VAL A 101 0.50 -45.39 41.01
CA VAL A 101 -0.40 -45.46 39.86
C VAL A 101 -1.59 -46.37 40.13
N GLY A 102 -1.38 -47.48 40.84
CA GLY A 102 -2.44 -48.42 41.24
C GLY A 102 -3.48 -47.79 42.18
N LEU A 103 -3.13 -46.69 42.84
CA LEU A 103 -4.02 -45.95 43.74
C LEU A 103 -4.87 -44.88 43.06
N LEU A 104 -4.74 -44.68 41.75
CA LEU A 104 -5.63 -43.78 41.02
C LEU A 104 -7.08 -44.30 41.06
N PRO A 105 -8.10 -43.43 41.15
CA PRO A 105 -9.49 -43.87 41.10
C PRO A 105 -9.80 -44.48 39.72
N LYS A 106 -10.26 -45.74 39.71
CA LYS A 106 -10.57 -46.53 38.50
C LYS A 106 -11.73 -45.99 37.63
N HIS A 107 -12.28 -44.82 37.96
CA HIS A 107 -13.20 -44.11 37.06
C HIS A 107 -12.40 -43.56 35.88
N LYS A 108 -12.09 -44.45 34.94
CA LYS A 108 -11.83 -44.06 33.56
C LYS A 108 -13.12 -43.38 33.10
N GLY A 109 -13.05 -42.13 32.65
CA GLY A 109 -14.16 -41.51 31.93
C GLY A 109 -14.62 -42.43 30.78
N SER A 110 -15.78 -42.13 30.17
CA SER A 110 -16.32 -42.92 29.06
C SER A 110 -15.21 -43.33 28.08
N GLN A 111 -14.85 -44.61 28.12
CA GLN A 111 -13.80 -45.14 27.24
C GLN A 111 -14.35 -45.09 25.83
N ARG A 112 -13.57 -44.51 24.92
CA ARG A 112 -13.95 -44.44 23.52
C ARG A 112 -14.13 -45.87 23.00
N LYS A 113 -15.36 -46.22 22.60
CA LYS A 113 -15.63 -47.49 21.92
C LYS A 113 -14.96 -47.43 20.55
N ASN A 114 -14.19 -48.46 20.24
CA ASN A 114 -13.64 -48.68 18.91
C ASN A 114 -14.72 -49.38 18.09
N TYR A 115 -15.25 -48.68 17.09
CA TYR A 115 -16.35 -49.17 16.25
C TYR A 115 -15.87 -49.80 14.94
N GLY A 116 -14.57 -49.73 14.65
CA GLY A 116 -13.94 -50.32 13.45
C GLY A 116 -14.02 -49.46 12.19
N TRP A 117 -14.86 -48.42 12.16
CA TRP A 117 -15.04 -47.54 11.00
C TRP A 117 -14.19 -46.26 11.04
N GLU A 118 -13.47 -45.99 12.13
CA GLU A 118 -12.81 -44.70 12.37
C GLU A 118 -11.71 -44.37 11.38
N ALA A 119 -10.92 -45.36 10.98
CA ALA A 119 -9.88 -45.18 9.95
C ALA A 119 -10.50 -44.82 8.59
N LEU A 120 -11.60 -45.47 8.23
CA LEU A 120 -12.31 -45.22 6.99
C LEU A 120 -13.03 -43.87 7.01
N ALA A 121 -13.60 -43.48 8.15
CA ALA A 121 -14.21 -42.17 8.35
C ALA A 121 -13.19 -41.03 8.13
N ILE A 122 -11.96 -41.18 8.64
CA ILE A 122 -10.87 -40.23 8.39
C ILE A 122 -10.54 -40.17 6.90
N GLU A 123 -10.45 -41.31 6.21
CA GLU A 123 -10.16 -41.34 4.78
C GLU A 123 -11.25 -40.65 3.95
N LEU A 124 -12.52 -40.94 4.23
CA LEU A 124 -13.66 -40.28 3.57
C LEU A 124 -13.71 -38.78 3.87
N TYR A 125 -13.45 -38.40 5.11
CA TYR A 125 -13.45 -37.00 5.54
C TYR A 125 -12.33 -36.18 4.91
N HIS A 126 -11.14 -36.74 4.67
CA HIS A 126 -10.02 -35.96 4.12
C HIS A 126 -9.94 -35.95 2.59
N ARG A 127 -11.01 -36.34 1.89
CA ARG A 127 -11.07 -36.25 0.43
C ARG A 127 -11.05 -34.79 -0.06
N PRO A 128 -10.44 -34.48 -1.23
CA PRO A 128 -10.38 -33.13 -1.79
C PRO A 128 -11.74 -32.46 -2.00
N GLN A 129 -12.80 -33.25 -2.24
CA GLN A 129 -14.18 -32.75 -2.41
C GLN A 129 -14.80 -32.21 -1.11
N GLN A 130 -14.09 -32.32 0.02
CA GLN A 130 -14.52 -31.85 1.33
C GLN A 130 -15.96 -32.27 1.70
N PRO A 131 -16.28 -33.58 1.73
CA PRO A 131 -17.62 -34.03 2.09
C PRO A 131 -18.00 -33.60 3.51
N SER A 132 -19.27 -33.31 3.75
CA SER A 132 -19.77 -32.99 5.10
C SER A 132 -19.73 -34.22 6.01
N MET A 133 -19.64 -34.02 7.33
CA MET A 133 -19.62 -35.13 8.30
C MET A 133 -20.87 -36.03 8.18
N LYS A 134 -22.04 -35.45 7.88
CA LYS A 134 -23.28 -36.19 7.61
C LYS A 134 -23.14 -37.10 6.39
N LYS A 135 -22.55 -36.59 5.31
CA LYS A 135 -22.29 -37.39 4.11
C LYS A 135 -21.33 -38.54 4.41
N VAL A 136 -20.27 -38.31 5.19
CA VAL A 136 -19.34 -39.36 5.63
C VAL A 136 -20.08 -40.43 6.42
N ALA A 137 -20.91 -40.06 7.41
CA ALA A 137 -21.69 -41.01 8.19
C ALA A 137 -22.65 -41.84 7.32
N ARG A 138 -23.29 -41.21 6.33
CA ARG A 138 -24.16 -41.89 5.37
C ARG A 138 -23.37 -42.90 4.52
N GLN A 139 -22.22 -42.52 3.97
CA GLN A 139 -21.39 -43.42 3.17
C GLN A 139 -20.87 -44.61 3.99
N LEU A 140 -20.52 -44.41 5.26
CA LEU A 140 -20.10 -45.51 6.12
C LEU A 140 -21.22 -46.55 6.34
N ARG A 141 -22.48 -46.11 6.43
CA ARG A 141 -23.63 -47.01 6.58
C ARG A 141 -24.02 -47.67 5.25
N GLU A 142 -24.25 -46.87 4.22
CA GLU A 142 -24.84 -47.32 2.95
C GLU A 142 -23.81 -48.05 2.07
N ASP A 143 -22.59 -47.51 1.94
CA ASP A 143 -21.58 -48.03 1.01
C ASP A 143 -20.66 -49.08 1.66
N HIS A 144 -20.54 -49.04 2.99
CA HIS A 144 -19.57 -49.84 3.74
C HIS A 144 -20.17 -50.72 4.85
N GLY A 145 -21.50 -50.69 5.05
CA GLY A 145 -22.21 -51.62 5.94
C GLY A 145 -21.97 -51.41 7.44
N PHE A 146 -21.49 -50.24 7.88
CA PHE A 146 -21.28 -49.94 9.29
C PHE A 146 -22.51 -49.34 9.96
N ASP A 147 -23.48 -50.15 10.37
CA ASP A 147 -24.73 -49.69 11.00
C ASP A 147 -24.53 -48.83 12.26
N THR A 148 -23.41 -49.02 12.96
CA THR A 148 -23.05 -48.27 14.17
C THR A 148 -22.56 -46.83 13.88
N ALA A 149 -22.29 -46.48 12.62
CA ALA A 149 -21.84 -45.16 12.17
C ALA A 149 -23.01 -44.17 12.05
N THR A 150 -23.69 -43.90 13.16
CA THR A 150 -24.73 -42.86 13.22
C THR A 150 -24.13 -41.47 12.99
N GLU A 151 -24.94 -40.51 12.52
CA GLU A 151 -24.47 -39.13 12.29
C GLU A 151 -23.81 -38.53 13.54
N ASN A 152 -24.42 -38.75 14.71
CA ASN A 152 -23.88 -38.26 15.98
C ASN A 152 -22.55 -38.93 16.32
N ASN A 153 -22.42 -40.24 16.18
CA ASN A 153 -21.17 -40.94 16.50
C ASN A 153 -20.00 -40.46 15.63
N VAL A 154 -20.24 -40.31 14.33
CA VAL A 154 -19.23 -39.81 13.38
C VAL A 154 -18.90 -38.35 13.64
N TRP A 155 -19.91 -37.51 13.94
CA TRP A 155 -19.71 -36.11 14.31
C TRP A 155 -18.88 -35.98 15.59
N TYR A 156 -19.21 -36.73 16.65
CA TYR A 156 -18.44 -36.72 17.90
C TYR A 156 -17.00 -37.19 17.66
N PHE A 157 -16.82 -38.25 16.88
CA PHE A 157 -15.49 -38.75 16.56
C PHE A 157 -14.64 -37.70 15.83
N LEU A 158 -15.15 -37.14 14.73
CA LEU A 158 -14.39 -36.19 13.91
C LEU A 158 -14.09 -34.88 14.64
N ASN A 159 -14.98 -34.41 15.53
CA ASN A 159 -14.73 -33.22 16.34
C ASN A 159 -13.79 -33.46 17.53
N GLN A 160 -13.62 -34.71 17.96
CA GLN A 160 -12.64 -35.06 18.99
C GLN A 160 -11.25 -35.30 18.42
N LEU A 161 -11.08 -35.30 17.09
CA LEU A 161 -9.76 -35.41 16.49
C LEU A 161 -8.90 -34.19 16.87
N PRO A 162 -7.59 -34.39 17.09
CA PRO A 162 -6.66 -33.27 17.27
C PRO A 162 -6.73 -32.31 16.07
N ALA A 163 -6.37 -31.04 16.28
CA ALA A 163 -6.39 -30.01 15.23
C ALA A 163 -5.63 -30.43 13.95
N GLU A 164 -4.62 -31.28 14.08
CA GLU A 164 -3.83 -31.82 12.97
C GLU A 164 -4.59 -32.80 12.06
N LEU A 165 -5.72 -33.36 12.53
CA LEU A 165 -6.61 -34.30 11.81
C LEU A 165 -8.05 -33.79 11.72
N GLY A 166 -8.32 -32.61 12.28
CA GLY A 166 -9.64 -31.99 12.28
C GLY A 166 -9.95 -31.19 11.01
N ASP A 167 -10.91 -30.28 11.14
CA ASP A 167 -11.31 -29.31 10.10
C ASP A 167 -10.14 -28.44 9.60
N LYS A 168 -9.25 -28.04 10.51
CA LYS A 168 -8.09 -27.20 10.24
C LYS A 168 -6.85 -27.98 9.79
N SER A 169 -6.96 -29.28 9.54
CA SER A 169 -5.81 -30.09 9.16
C SER A 169 -5.25 -29.71 7.78
N PRO A 170 -3.95 -29.94 7.52
CA PRO A 170 -3.37 -29.79 6.18
C PRO A 170 -4.03 -30.73 5.17
N TYR A 171 -4.59 -31.84 5.64
CA TYR A 171 -5.27 -32.84 4.84
C TYR A 171 -6.65 -32.38 4.37
N ARG A 172 -7.33 -31.51 5.13
CA ARG A 172 -8.66 -30.98 4.78
C ARG A 172 -8.56 -29.63 4.06
N MET A 173 -7.78 -28.70 4.61
CA MET A 173 -7.62 -27.34 4.08
C MET A 173 -6.66 -27.27 2.87
N GLY A 174 -5.83 -28.30 2.69
CA GLY A 174 -4.71 -28.28 1.77
C GLY A 174 -3.45 -27.67 2.41
N THR A 175 -2.29 -28.14 1.97
CA THR A 175 -0.98 -27.80 2.55
C THR A 175 -0.66 -26.31 2.49
N LYS A 176 -1.06 -25.63 1.40
CA LYS A 176 -0.86 -24.17 1.21
C LYS A 176 -1.68 -23.36 2.20
N LEU A 177 -3.00 -23.53 2.23
CA LEU A 177 -3.89 -22.76 3.10
C LEU A 177 -3.58 -23.03 4.59
N HIS A 178 -3.23 -24.27 4.94
CA HIS A 178 -2.78 -24.62 6.29
C HIS A 178 -1.47 -23.92 6.67
N ARG A 179 -0.48 -23.90 5.77
CA ARG A 179 0.79 -23.18 6.01
C ARG A 179 0.56 -21.68 6.20
N ASP A 180 -0.32 -21.10 5.42
CA ASP A 180 -0.52 -19.65 5.38
C ASP A 180 -1.36 -19.18 6.59
N SER A 181 -2.37 -19.97 7.01
CA SER A 181 -3.30 -19.59 8.09
C SER A 181 -3.05 -20.22 9.46
N GLN A 182 -2.49 -21.43 9.54
CA GLN A 182 -2.41 -22.20 10.81
C GLN A 182 -0.98 -22.36 11.35
N ARG A 183 0.06 -22.34 10.49
CA ARG A 183 1.45 -22.48 10.98
C ARG A 183 1.95 -21.18 11.61
N MET A 184 2.78 -21.33 12.65
CA MET A 184 3.58 -20.25 13.23
C MET A 184 4.22 -19.42 12.12
N PHE A 185 4.08 -18.10 12.23
CA PHE A 185 4.73 -17.16 11.33
C PHE A 185 6.07 -16.75 11.92
N ASN A 186 7.12 -16.72 11.11
CA ASN A 186 8.36 -16.09 11.50
C ASN A 186 8.10 -14.58 11.55
N LEU A 187 8.21 -13.98 12.73
CA LEU A 187 8.25 -12.52 12.85
C LEU A 187 9.54 -12.05 12.19
N ARG A 188 9.41 -11.23 11.14
CA ARG A 188 10.55 -10.52 10.53
C ARG A 188 10.60 -9.14 11.17
N HIS A 189 11.66 -8.85 11.92
CA HIS A 189 11.92 -7.51 12.42
C HIS A 189 12.69 -6.71 11.35
N THR A 190 12.37 -5.43 11.22
CA THR A 190 12.94 -4.49 10.25
C THR A 190 14.08 -3.65 10.83
N GLU A 191 14.49 -3.93 12.07
CA GLU A 191 15.51 -3.16 12.80
C GLU A 191 16.86 -3.09 12.07
N ASN A 192 17.21 -4.14 11.32
CA ASN A 192 18.47 -4.23 10.58
C ASN A 192 18.48 -3.43 9.27
N LEU A 193 17.32 -2.96 8.81
CA LEU A 193 17.21 -2.16 7.59
C LEU A 193 17.26 -0.68 7.94
N LYS A 194 17.89 0.15 7.11
CA LYS A 194 17.73 1.61 7.10
C LYS A 194 16.61 2.02 6.14
N ALA A 195 16.17 3.28 6.24
CA ALA A 195 15.26 3.85 5.25
C ALA A 195 15.99 3.92 3.91
N GLY A 196 15.38 3.40 2.83
CA GLY A 196 15.98 3.38 1.49
C GLY A 196 16.60 2.04 1.10
N ASP A 197 16.95 1.17 2.05
CA ASP A 197 17.72 -0.05 1.75
C ASP A 197 16.97 -1.06 0.88
N LEU A 198 15.66 -1.23 1.12
CA LEU A 198 14.86 -2.27 0.49
C LEU A 198 13.52 -1.69 0.02
N TYR A 199 13.28 -1.73 -1.28
CA TYR A 199 11.98 -1.38 -1.84
C TYR A 199 11.17 -2.63 -2.17
N GLN A 200 9.88 -2.61 -1.85
CA GLN A 200 8.91 -3.60 -2.28
C GLN A 200 8.10 -3.07 -3.46
N GLY A 201 8.20 -3.73 -4.60
CA GLY A 201 7.42 -3.44 -5.80
C GLY A 201 6.21 -4.37 -5.94
N ASP A 202 5.04 -3.81 -6.22
CA ASP A 202 3.82 -4.57 -6.56
C ASP A 202 2.89 -3.77 -7.46
N GLY A 203 2.06 -4.48 -8.22
CA GLY A 203 1.08 -3.93 -9.15
C GLY A 203 -0.35 -4.19 -8.69
N HIS A 204 -1.25 -3.25 -8.97
CA HIS A 204 -2.66 -3.37 -8.64
C HIS A 204 -3.56 -2.65 -9.65
N THR A 205 -4.54 -3.36 -10.18
CA THR A 205 -5.57 -2.78 -11.04
C THR A 205 -6.46 -1.87 -10.22
N LEU A 206 -6.55 -0.58 -10.56
CA LEU A 206 -7.40 0.35 -9.83
C LEU A 206 -8.85 -0.10 -9.84
N ASP A 207 -9.49 -0.04 -8.67
CA ASP A 207 -10.92 -0.28 -8.49
C ASP A 207 -11.75 0.97 -8.78
N VAL A 208 -11.33 1.80 -9.73
CA VAL A 208 -12.03 3.02 -10.16
C VAL A 208 -12.00 3.09 -11.69
N TYR A 209 -13.13 3.44 -12.32
CA TYR A 209 -13.17 3.71 -13.76
C TYR A 209 -12.69 5.13 -14.08
N LEU A 210 -11.60 5.23 -14.82
CA LEU A 210 -11.05 6.48 -15.32
C LEU A 210 -11.39 6.71 -16.79
N LYS A 211 -11.30 7.96 -17.23
CA LYS A 211 -11.32 8.31 -18.66
C LYS A 211 -9.96 8.03 -19.28
N HIS A 212 -9.90 7.10 -20.24
CA HIS A 212 -8.67 6.76 -20.95
C HIS A 212 -8.09 7.99 -21.69
N PRO A 213 -6.80 8.34 -21.52
CA PRO A 213 -6.20 9.55 -22.12
C PRO A 213 -6.36 9.64 -23.64
N ASN A 214 -6.08 8.55 -24.36
CA ASN A 214 -6.14 8.54 -25.83
C ASN A 214 -7.56 8.31 -26.38
N THR A 215 -8.36 7.41 -25.78
CA THR A 215 -9.65 6.98 -26.37
C THR A 215 -10.86 7.69 -25.76
N GLY A 216 -10.71 8.31 -24.59
CA GLY A 216 -11.80 8.94 -23.84
C GLY A 216 -12.84 7.96 -23.26
N LYS A 217 -12.64 6.65 -23.41
CA LYS A 217 -13.56 5.61 -22.90
C LYS A 217 -13.26 5.28 -21.43
N LEU A 218 -14.24 4.68 -20.74
CA LEU A 218 -14.01 4.07 -19.43
C LEU A 218 -12.89 3.03 -19.51
N TRP A 219 -11.95 3.12 -18.59
CA TRP A 219 -10.75 2.29 -18.50
C TRP A 219 -10.34 2.14 -17.04
N ARG A 220 -9.82 0.98 -16.68
CA ARG A 220 -9.20 0.72 -15.38
C ARG A 220 -7.70 0.65 -15.57
N ALA A 221 -7.00 1.55 -14.91
CA ALA A 221 -5.56 1.62 -15.01
C ALA A 221 -4.87 0.61 -14.09
N GLU A 222 -3.67 0.21 -14.45
CA GLU A 222 -2.76 -0.56 -13.59
C GLU A 222 -1.81 0.40 -12.88
N LEU A 223 -1.86 0.40 -11.55
CA LEU A 223 -0.96 1.16 -10.70
C LEU A 223 0.19 0.25 -10.26
N THR A 224 1.43 0.63 -10.53
CA THR A 224 2.61 0.01 -9.94
C THR A 224 3.19 0.94 -8.88
N VAL A 225 3.51 0.41 -7.69
CA VAL A 225 4.12 1.19 -6.60
C VAL A 225 5.40 0.53 -6.10
N PHE A 226 6.33 1.36 -5.64
CA PHE A 226 7.48 0.97 -4.85
C PHE A 226 7.36 1.56 -3.46
N GLN A 227 7.22 0.70 -2.47
CA GLN A 227 7.15 1.05 -1.06
C GLN A 227 8.48 0.73 -0.38
N ASP A 228 9.03 1.67 0.38
CA ASP A 228 10.16 1.38 1.26
C ASP A 228 9.74 0.44 2.41
N TRP A 229 10.50 -0.63 2.59
CA TRP A 229 10.16 -1.70 3.51
C TRP A 229 10.26 -1.28 4.98
N LYS A 230 11.12 -0.34 5.36
CA LYS A 230 11.25 0.07 6.77
C LYS A 230 10.18 1.07 7.16
N THR A 231 10.04 2.11 6.34
CA THR A 231 9.26 3.32 6.63
C THR A 231 7.82 3.24 6.15
N ARG A 232 7.49 2.30 5.26
CA ARG A 232 6.21 2.22 4.54
C ARG A 232 5.94 3.41 3.60
N TYR A 233 6.93 4.27 3.38
CA TYR A 233 6.83 5.40 2.46
C TYR A 233 6.74 4.91 1.00
N ILE A 234 5.85 5.49 0.20
CA ILE A 234 5.75 5.19 -1.23
C ILE A 234 6.79 6.04 -1.96
N ALA A 235 7.94 5.44 -2.27
CA ALA A 235 9.06 6.11 -2.91
C ALA A 235 8.80 6.37 -4.40
N GLY A 236 7.95 5.59 -5.06
CA GLY A 236 7.56 5.89 -6.43
C GLY A 236 6.36 5.10 -6.88
N TRP A 237 5.67 5.61 -7.89
CA TRP A 237 4.52 4.97 -8.47
C TRP A 237 4.41 5.32 -9.95
N TYR A 238 3.69 4.49 -10.70
CA TYR A 238 3.46 4.69 -12.11
C TYR A 238 2.12 4.09 -12.54
N ILE A 239 1.42 4.76 -13.46
CA ILE A 239 0.17 4.28 -14.04
C ILE A 239 0.40 3.77 -15.47
N SER A 240 -0.25 2.66 -15.82
CA SER A 240 -0.18 2.07 -17.15
C SER A 240 -1.46 1.36 -17.57
N ASN A 241 -1.58 1.04 -18.86
CA ASN A 241 -2.74 0.32 -19.42
C ASN A 241 -2.81 -1.14 -18.99
N ALA A 242 -1.65 -1.75 -18.74
CA ALA A 242 -1.50 -3.15 -18.39
C ALA A 242 -0.15 -3.37 -17.70
N GLU A 243 -0.09 -4.40 -16.86
CA GLU A 243 1.14 -4.75 -16.15
C GLU A 243 2.27 -5.14 -17.12
N SER A 244 3.40 -4.43 -17.01
CA SER A 244 4.59 -4.68 -17.83
C SER A 244 5.87 -4.48 -17.04
N ALA A 245 6.95 -5.15 -17.46
CA ALA A 245 8.26 -4.95 -16.83
C ALA A 245 8.75 -3.50 -17.01
N VAL A 246 8.46 -2.87 -18.17
CA VAL A 246 8.80 -1.48 -18.45
C VAL A 246 8.13 -0.52 -17.48
N THR A 247 6.86 -0.75 -17.15
CA THR A 247 6.12 0.11 -16.22
C THR A 247 6.62 -0.04 -14.78
N THR A 248 7.05 -1.25 -14.40
CA THR A 248 7.73 -1.44 -13.12
C THR A 248 9.09 -0.74 -13.08
N MET A 249 9.91 -0.85 -14.13
CA MET A 249 11.17 -0.12 -14.21
C MET A 249 10.97 1.39 -14.25
N ALA A 250 9.90 1.88 -14.89
CA ALA A 250 9.56 3.31 -14.89
C ALA A 250 9.14 3.79 -13.50
N ALA A 251 8.34 3.02 -12.76
CA ALA A 251 7.98 3.33 -11.37
C ALA A 251 9.20 3.39 -10.45
N LEU A 252 10.14 2.45 -10.61
CA LEU A 252 11.40 2.45 -9.87
C LEU A 252 12.30 3.62 -10.29
N SER A 253 12.40 3.88 -11.59
CA SER A 253 13.20 4.97 -12.15
C SER A 253 12.70 6.32 -11.67
N HIS A 254 11.37 6.49 -11.57
CA HIS A 254 10.75 7.64 -10.94
C HIS A 254 11.16 7.76 -9.47
N ALA A 255 11.08 6.68 -8.70
CA ALA A 255 11.53 6.70 -7.29
C ALA A 255 13.00 7.13 -7.16
N MET A 256 13.88 6.49 -7.94
CA MET A 256 15.32 6.75 -7.88
C MET A 256 15.66 8.17 -8.32
N GLY A 257 15.05 8.65 -9.42
CA GLY A 257 15.27 9.99 -9.94
C GLY A 257 14.77 11.08 -8.99
N THR A 258 13.56 10.93 -8.45
CA THR A 258 12.93 11.93 -7.57
C THR A 258 13.69 12.11 -6.26
N TYR A 259 14.16 11.01 -5.65
CA TYR A 259 14.88 11.08 -4.37
C TYR A 259 16.40 11.09 -4.53
N ASN A 260 16.90 11.01 -5.76
CA ASN A 260 18.31 10.78 -6.10
C ASN A 260 18.90 9.66 -5.22
N HIS A 261 18.23 8.51 -5.21
CA HIS A 261 18.56 7.39 -4.35
C HIS A 261 18.40 6.04 -5.04
N VAL A 262 19.44 5.21 -5.03
CA VAL A 262 19.41 3.82 -5.46
C VAL A 262 19.21 2.90 -4.25
N PRO A 263 18.15 2.09 -4.19
CA PRO A 263 17.97 1.10 -3.12
C PRO A 263 18.99 -0.03 -3.25
N LEU A 264 19.40 -0.63 -2.14
CA LEU A 264 20.35 -1.76 -2.15
C LEU A 264 19.69 -3.04 -2.67
N MET A 265 18.41 -3.23 -2.34
CA MET A 265 17.66 -4.43 -2.66
C MET A 265 16.25 -4.10 -3.15
N LEU A 266 15.74 -4.97 -4.02
CA LEU A 266 14.36 -4.93 -4.50
C LEU A 266 13.65 -6.23 -4.13
N TYR A 267 12.48 -6.12 -3.51
CA TYR A 267 11.58 -7.24 -3.29
C TYR A 267 10.44 -7.17 -4.30
N ILE A 268 10.38 -8.11 -5.24
CA ILE A 268 9.34 -8.11 -6.28
C ILE A 268 8.66 -9.47 -6.38
N ASP A 269 7.36 -9.47 -6.65
CA ASP A 269 6.55 -10.68 -6.71
C ASP A 269 6.80 -11.50 -7.99
N ASN A 270 6.82 -12.82 -7.83
CA ASN A 270 7.00 -13.80 -8.91
C ASN A 270 5.66 -14.16 -9.57
N GLY A 271 4.94 -13.16 -10.08
CA GLY A 271 3.86 -13.44 -11.02
C GLY A 271 4.40 -14.28 -12.18
N CYS A 272 3.65 -15.27 -12.67
CA CYS A 272 4.09 -16.11 -13.80
C CYS A 272 4.45 -15.29 -15.06
N GLY A 273 3.83 -14.11 -15.22
CA GLY A 273 4.19 -13.12 -16.23
C GLY A 273 5.40 -12.25 -15.88
N TYR A 274 5.71 -12.07 -14.60
CA TYR A 274 6.79 -11.19 -14.12
C TYR A 274 8.16 -11.85 -14.32
N LYS A 275 8.31 -13.13 -13.91
CA LYS A 275 9.57 -13.88 -14.07
C LYS A 275 10.00 -14.03 -15.54
N SER A 276 9.04 -14.29 -16.42
CA SER A 276 9.30 -14.46 -17.86
C SER A 276 9.71 -13.16 -18.55
N LYS A 277 9.21 -12.01 -18.10
CA LYS A 277 9.55 -10.69 -18.63
C LYS A 277 10.81 -10.08 -17.99
N LEU A 278 11.13 -10.42 -16.73
CA LEU A 278 12.35 -9.98 -16.05
C LEU A 278 13.59 -10.83 -16.34
N MET A 279 13.40 -12.08 -16.78
CA MET A 279 14.48 -12.92 -17.29
C MET A 279 14.87 -12.59 -18.74
N ASN A 280 14.30 -11.53 -19.33
CA ASN A 280 14.92 -10.89 -20.48
C ASN A 280 16.22 -10.20 -20.04
N ASP A 281 17.28 -10.32 -20.83
CA ASP A 281 18.60 -9.77 -20.52
C ASP A 281 18.56 -8.27 -20.19
N ASP A 282 17.66 -7.51 -20.85
CA ASP A 282 17.52 -6.06 -20.67
C ASP A 282 17.11 -5.65 -19.24
N THR A 283 16.19 -6.39 -18.62
CA THR A 283 15.69 -6.09 -17.26
C THR A 283 16.67 -6.50 -16.17
N ALA A 284 17.37 -7.63 -16.34
CA ALA A 284 18.42 -8.05 -15.41
C ALA A 284 19.63 -7.10 -15.50
N GLY A 285 19.97 -6.67 -16.72
CA GLY A 285 21.00 -5.66 -16.98
C GLY A 285 20.68 -4.31 -16.32
N PHE A 286 19.43 -3.88 -16.31
CA PHE A 286 19.01 -2.64 -15.65
C PHE A 286 19.32 -2.64 -14.13
N TYR A 287 18.84 -3.64 -13.39
CA TYR A 287 19.08 -3.70 -11.93
C TYR A 287 20.56 -3.85 -11.60
N SER A 288 21.27 -4.68 -12.36
CA SER A 288 22.71 -4.90 -12.19
C SER A 288 23.52 -3.64 -12.49
N SER A 289 23.10 -2.79 -13.44
CA SER A 289 23.79 -1.53 -13.77
C SER A 289 23.81 -0.56 -12.59
N PHE A 290 22.79 -0.62 -11.73
CA PHE A 290 22.72 0.17 -10.51
C PHE A 290 23.24 -0.57 -9.27
N GLY A 291 23.72 -1.81 -9.40
CA GLY A 291 24.23 -2.61 -8.30
C GLY A 291 23.16 -3.09 -7.31
N MET A 292 21.90 -3.22 -7.75
CA MET A 292 20.79 -3.66 -6.88
C MET A 292 20.67 -5.18 -6.85
N ASP A 293 20.43 -5.75 -5.68
CA ASP A 293 20.09 -7.18 -5.53
C ASP A 293 18.56 -7.39 -5.58
N VAL A 294 18.09 -8.37 -6.34
CA VAL A 294 16.65 -8.61 -6.55
C VAL A 294 16.20 -9.89 -5.84
N ILE A 295 15.39 -9.71 -4.81
CA ILE A 295 14.74 -10.77 -4.05
C ILE A 295 13.39 -11.08 -4.68
N PHE A 296 13.31 -12.24 -5.32
CA PHE A 296 12.08 -12.74 -5.91
C PHE A 296 11.22 -13.50 -4.89
N ALA A 297 9.95 -13.13 -4.76
CA ALA A 297 9.04 -13.78 -3.82
C ALA A 297 8.82 -15.27 -4.16
N ILE A 298 8.95 -16.19 -3.21
CA ILE A 298 8.63 -17.60 -3.45
C ILE A 298 7.11 -17.76 -3.64
N PRO A 299 6.63 -18.43 -4.70
CA PRO A 299 5.20 -18.64 -4.93
C PRO A 299 4.48 -19.22 -3.70
N GLY A 300 3.47 -18.49 -3.23
CA GLY A 300 2.66 -18.88 -2.07
C GLY A 300 3.22 -18.45 -0.70
N ASN A 301 4.20 -17.55 -0.62
CA ASN A 301 4.61 -16.92 0.63
C ASN A 301 3.86 -15.59 0.87
N ALA A 302 2.57 -15.67 1.20
CA ALA A 302 1.72 -14.49 1.42
C ALA A 302 2.26 -13.51 2.49
N LYS A 303 3.05 -14.03 3.45
CA LYS A 303 3.56 -13.26 4.59
C LYS A 303 4.58 -12.18 4.21
N ALA A 304 5.29 -12.33 3.09
CA ALA A 304 6.23 -11.32 2.62
C ALA A 304 5.56 -10.24 1.75
N LYS A 305 4.35 -10.48 1.26
CA LYS A 305 3.57 -9.55 0.42
C LYS A 305 2.69 -8.58 1.22
N GLY A 306 2.51 -8.83 2.52
CA GLY A 306 1.48 -8.18 3.32
C GLY A 306 1.61 -6.67 3.54
N ASN A 307 2.78 -6.04 3.31
CA ASN A 307 2.95 -4.60 3.55
C ASN A 307 2.34 -3.78 2.41
N VAL A 308 2.78 -4.02 1.18
CA VAL A 308 2.22 -3.35 -0.01
C VAL A 308 0.76 -3.77 -0.28
N GLU A 309 0.39 -5.03 0.00
CA GLU A 309 -1.02 -5.48 -0.08
C GLU A 309 -1.90 -4.70 0.92
N ARG A 310 -1.40 -4.46 2.13
CA ARG A 310 -2.10 -3.62 3.11
C ARG A 310 -2.19 -2.17 2.67
N PHE A 311 -1.16 -1.64 2.00
CA PHE A 311 -1.21 -0.31 1.39
C PHE A 311 -2.35 -0.23 0.36
N PHE A 312 -2.45 -1.18 -0.57
CA PHE A 312 -3.52 -1.18 -1.56
C PHE A 312 -4.91 -1.27 -0.92
N ARG A 313 -5.08 -2.10 0.12
CA ARG A 313 -6.35 -2.16 0.86
C ARG A 313 -6.70 -0.82 1.54
N VAL A 314 -5.71 -0.12 2.08
CA VAL A 314 -5.93 1.20 2.70
C VAL A 314 -6.26 2.24 1.63
N MET A 315 -5.61 2.19 0.47
CA MET A 315 -5.94 3.04 -0.69
C MET A 315 -7.35 2.76 -1.22
N GLU A 316 -7.74 1.48 -1.34
CA GLU A 316 -9.09 1.11 -1.76
C GLU A 316 -10.15 1.72 -0.83
N GLU A 317 -9.96 1.55 0.48
CA GLU A 317 -10.91 2.03 1.49
C GLU A 317 -10.95 3.55 1.61
N ASP A 318 -9.79 4.20 1.70
CA ASP A 318 -9.69 5.61 2.06
C ASP A 318 -9.64 6.57 0.86
N PHE A 319 -9.43 6.07 -0.35
CA PHE A 319 -9.25 6.90 -1.54
C PHE A 319 -10.15 6.47 -2.69
N ASN A 320 -10.13 5.20 -3.09
CA ASN A 320 -10.92 4.77 -4.25
C ASN A 320 -12.43 4.92 -4.01
N LYS A 321 -12.90 4.74 -2.78
CA LYS A 321 -14.31 4.90 -2.39
C LYS A 321 -14.81 6.35 -2.41
N ASP A 322 -13.93 7.35 -2.50
CA ASP A 322 -14.32 8.76 -2.67
C ASP A 322 -14.79 9.08 -4.10
N PHE A 323 -14.56 8.17 -5.06
CA PHE A 323 -14.96 8.35 -6.45
C PHE A 323 -16.32 7.69 -6.75
N ASP A 324 -17.22 8.42 -7.40
CA ASP A 324 -18.52 7.90 -7.87
C ASP A 324 -18.41 6.68 -8.81
N THR A 325 -17.23 6.50 -9.41
CA THR A 325 -16.90 5.46 -10.39
C THR A 325 -16.16 4.26 -9.78
N TYR A 326 -16.13 4.16 -8.46
CA TYR A 326 -15.62 3.01 -7.74
C TYR A 326 -16.26 1.70 -8.22
N CYS A 327 -15.46 0.63 -8.31
CA CYS A 327 -15.89 -0.67 -8.81
C CYS A 327 -15.25 -1.88 -8.12
N GLY A 328 -14.79 -1.70 -6.88
CA GLY A 328 -14.20 -2.77 -6.07
C GLY A 328 -15.23 -3.77 -5.53
N LYS A 329 -14.78 -4.62 -4.61
CA LYS A 329 -15.49 -5.85 -4.20
C LYS A 329 -16.86 -5.61 -3.56
N ASP A 330 -17.04 -4.48 -2.90
CA ASP A 330 -18.28 -4.14 -2.18
C ASP A 330 -19.38 -3.61 -3.12
N MET A 331 -19.09 -3.37 -4.40
CA MET A 331 -20.07 -2.83 -5.33
C MET A 331 -21.12 -3.88 -5.73
N SER A 332 -22.39 -3.48 -5.70
CA SER A 332 -23.49 -4.30 -6.20
C SER A 332 -23.33 -4.62 -7.69
N ASN A 333 -23.54 -5.90 -8.04
CA ASN A 333 -23.52 -6.38 -9.42
C ASN A 333 -24.55 -5.67 -10.33
N ASP A 334 -25.65 -5.16 -9.79
CA ASP A 334 -26.65 -4.44 -10.57
C ASP A 334 -26.14 -3.06 -11.00
N ILE A 335 -25.43 -2.36 -10.11
CA ILE A 335 -24.81 -1.07 -10.38
C ILE A 335 -23.62 -1.25 -11.34
N ALA A 336 -22.83 -2.30 -11.17
CA ALA A 336 -21.67 -2.60 -12.03
C ALA A 336 -22.02 -2.71 -13.52
N ARG A 337 -23.22 -3.18 -13.87
CA ARG A 337 -23.70 -3.29 -15.27
C ARG A 337 -23.97 -1.95 -15.95
N HIS A 338 -24.03 -0.85 -15.18
CA HIS A 338 -24.21 0.49 -15.73
C HIS A 338 -22.89 1.16 -16.11
N PHE A 339 -21.76 0.73 -15.56
CA PHE A 339 -20.43 1.19 -15.94
C PHE A 339 -19.95 0.54 -17.24
N SER A 340 -20.39 1.13 -18.36
CA SER A 340 -19.96 0.75 -19.71
C SER A 340 -19.73 2.01 -20.53
N SER A 341 -18.71 2.01 -21.39
CA SER A 341 -18.38 3.16 -22.24
C SER A 341 -19.57 3.61 -23.11
N LYS A 342 -20.49 2.70 -23.48
CA LYS A 342 -21.71 3.03 -24.25
C LYS A 342 -22.71 3.88 -23.45
N LYS A 343 -22.70 3.75 -22.12
CA LYS A 343 -23.60 4.44 -21.19
C LYS A 343 -22.94 5.64 -20.50
N MET A 344 -21.72 6.01 -20.88
CA MET A 344 -20.97 7.12 -20.25
C MET A 344 -21.75 8.44 -20.29
N HIS A 345 -22.36 8.78 -21.43
CA HIS A 345 -23.24 9.97 -21.53
C HIS A 345 -24.43 9.93 -20.56
N ILE A 346 -24.96 8.75 -20.24
CA ILE A 346 -26.06 8.57 -19.28
C ILE A 346 -25.55 8.76 -17.85
N LEU A 347 -24.32 8.32 -17.55
CA LEU A 347 -23.69 8.53 -16.25
C LEU A 347 -23.48 10.04 -16.01
N GLU A 348 -22.91 10.74 -16.99
CA GLU A 348 -22.68 12.19 -16.93
C GLU A 348 -24.01 12.96 -16.79
N GLN A 349 -25.05 12.58 -17.54
CA GLN A 349 -26.39 13.18 -17.42
C GLN A 349 -27.04 12.96 -16.03
N LYS A 350 -26.67 11.88 -15.33
CA LYS A 350 -27.13 11.58 -13.97
C LYS A 350 -26.28 12.23 -12.89
N GLY A 351 -25.27 13.03 -13.26
CA GLY A 351 -24.38 13.72 -12.34
C GLY A 351 -23.23 12.86 -11.81
N ILE A 352 -22.98 11.68 -12.37
CA ILE A 352 -21.83 10.83 -12.01
C ILE A 352 -20.60 11.37 -12.73
N HIS A 353 -19.60 11.85 -11.98
CA HIS A 353 -18.35 12.36 -12.56
C HIS A 353 -17.38 11.21 -12.87
N VAL A 354 -16.93 11.12 -14.12
CA VAL A 354 -15.88 10.16 -14.50
C VAL A 354 -14.53 10.87 -14.49
N PRO A 355 -13.64 10.56 -13.53
CA PRO A 355 -12.39 11.29 -13.38
C PRO A 355 -11.46 11.08 -14.59
N SER A 356 -10.78 12.14 -14.98
CA SER A 356 -9.66 12.04 -15.92
C SER A 356 -8.42 11.45 -15.22
N LEU A 357 -7.46 10.95 -16.00
CA LEU A 357 -6.19 10.47 -15.43
C LEU A 357 -5.47 11.57 -14.62
N GLY A 358 -5.47 12.81 -15.10
CA GLY A 358 -4.84 13.93 -14.40
C GLY A 358 -5.51 14.25 -13.07
N GLU A 359 -6.85 14.28 -13.04
CA GLU A 359 -7.63 14.50 -11.80
C GLU A 359 -7.36 13.40 -10.78
N TRP A 360 -7.27 12.14 -11.24
CA TRP A 360 -6.95 11.02 -10.37
C TRP A 360 -5.52 11.14 -9.80
N CYS A 361 -4.53 11.49 -10.63
CA CYS A 361 -3.14 11.66 -10.20
C CYS A 361 -3.00 12.77 -9.14
N GLU A 362 -3.62 13.93 -9.37
CA GLU A 362 -3.61 15.04 -8.41
C GLU A 362 -4.26 14.65 -7.08
N ALA A 363 -5.42 13.98 -7.14
CA ALA A 363 -6.11 13.49 -5.95
C ALA A 363 -5.28 12.42 -5.21
N PHE A 364 -4.61 11.54 -5.96
CA PHE A 364 -3.77 10.48 -5.42
C PHE A 364 -2.52 11.03 -4.73
N GLU A 365 -1.85 12.04 -5.30
CA GLU A 365 -0.73 12.73 -4.66
C GLU A 365 -1.17 13.44 -3.37
N GLY A 366 -2.31 14.12 -3.41
CA GLY A 366 -2.93 14.74 -2.23
C GLY A 366 -3.23 13.71 -1.13
N TRP A 367 -3.74 12.54 -1.50
CA TRP A 367 -3.99 11.44 -0.57
C TRP A 367 -2.70 10.79 -0.06
N LEU A 368 -1.70 10.57 -0.91
CA LEU A 368 -0.39 10.03 -0.54
C LEU A 368 0.30 10.90 0.51
N ASN A 369 0.22 12.22 0.36
CA ASN A 369 0.74 13.15 1.37
C ASN A 369 0.05 12.96 2.73
N LYS A 370 -1.27 12.72 2.76
CA LYS A 370 -1.97 12.37 4.00
C LYS A 370 -1.51 11.01 4.53
N TYR A 371 -1.41 10.00 3.66
CA TYR A 371 -0.95 8.65 4.01
C TYR A 371 0.44 8.66 4.66
N HIS A 372 1.40 9.38 4.07
CA HIS A 372 2.77 9.49 4.56
C HIS A 372 2.88 10.19 5.93
N ASN A 373 1.88 11.00 6.30
CA ASN A 373 1.85 11.74 7.56
C ASN A 373 0.98 11.07 8.64
N ARG A 374 0.42 9.89 8.38
CA ARG A 374 -0.28 9.10 9.40
C ARG A 374 0.70 8.38 10.33
N PRO A 375 0.27 7.98 11.54
CA PRO A 375 1.10 7.18 12.44
C PRO A 375 1.59 5.89 11.77
N HIS A 376 2.88 5.59 11.90
CA HIS A 376 3.45 4.38 11.33
C HIS A 376 2.81 3.12 11.97
N PRO A 377 2.48 2.07 11.18
CA PRO A 377 1.79 0.88 11.67
C PRO A 377 2.53 0.15 12.81
N GLU A 378 3.86 0.14 12.77
CA GLU A 378 4.74 -0.50 13.76
C GLU A 378 5.31 0.51 14.79
N TYR A 379 5.47 1.78 14.40
CA TYR A 379 6.15 2.81 15.19
C TYR A 379 5.22 4.00 15.42
N LYS A 380 4.21 3.83 16.28
CA LYS A 380 3.08 4.78 16.41
C LYS A 380 3.45 6.23 16.74
N HIS A 381 4.65 6.49 17.26
CA HIS A 381 5.14 7.82 17.62
C HIS A 381 5.83 8.56 16.46
N THR A 382 5.95 7.94 15.29
CA THR A 382 6.54 8.56 14.09
C THR A 382 5.62 8.32 12.88
N THR A 383 5.95 8.95 11.75
CA THR A 383 5.24 8.83 10.48
C THR A 383 6.17 8.26 9.40
N PRO A 384 5.63 7.61 8.36
CA PRO A 384 6.42 7.23 7.19
C PRO A 384 7.27 8.38 6.64
N ALA A 385 6.71 9.59 6.54
CA ALA A 385 7.43 10.78 6.07
C ALA A 385 8.60 11.17 6.99
N ALA A 386 8.39 11.15 8.31
CA ALA A 386 9.43 11.50 9.28
C ALA A 386 10.58 10.48 9.28
N MET A 387 10.27 9.19 9.09
CA MET A 387 11.31 8.16 8.94
C MET A 387 12.01 8.27 7.58
N TRP A 388 11.27 8.56 6.50
CA TRP A 388 11.83 8.75 5.16
C TRP A 388 12.75 9.98 5.08
N ALA A 389 12.49 11.03 5.85
CA ALA A 389 13.36 12.20 5.94
C ALA A 389 14.78 11.88 6.44
N GLN A 390 14.97 10.72 7.08
CA GLN A 390 16.28 10.23 7.54
C GLN A 390 17.03 9.42 6.48
N LEU A 391 16.56 9.43 5.22
CA LEU A 391 17.16 8.71 4.10
C LEU A 391 18.62 9.13 3.88
N GLU A 392 19.52 8.14 3.93
CA GLU A 392 20.92 8.27 3.51
C GLU A 392 21.01 8.01 2.00
N ARG A 393 21.16 9.08 1.21
CA ARG A 393 21.09 9.00 -0.25
C ARG A 393 22.32 8.35 -0.85
N ILE A 394 22.12 7.23 -1.54
CA ILE A 394 23.02 6.66 -2.55
C ILE A 394 22.68 7.27 -3.92
N PRO A 395 23.44 8.26 -4.43
CA PRO A 395 23.06 9.00 -5.63
C PRO A 395 22.99 8.10 -6.88
N VAL A 396 22.09 8.46 -7.79
CA VAL A 396 21.97 7.81 -9.10
C VAL A 396 23.19 8.24 -9.94
N HIS A 397 24.03 7.27 -10.31
CA HIS A 397 25.30 7.55 -11.00
C HIS A 397 25.10 8.10 -12.42
N ASP A 398 24.07 7.66 -13.14
CA ASP A 398 23.67 8.22 -14.44
C ASP A 398 22.14 8.27 -14.55
N GLN A 399 21.59 9.47 -14.64
CA GLN A 399 20.14 9.67 -14.80
C GLN A 399 19.63 9.27 -16.19
N ASN A 400 20.49 9.13 -17.20
CA ASN A 400 20.09 8.69 -18.53
C ASN A 400 19.76 7.20 -18.59
N LEU A 401 20.27 6.42 -17.64
CA LEU A 401 19.93 5.01 -17.48
C LEU A 401 18.53 4.81 -16.88
N LEU A 402 17.93 5.86 -16.30
CA LEU A 402 16.56 5.80 -15.80
C LEU A 402 15.58 5.56 -16.95
N ILE A 403 14.78 4.51 -16.82
CA ILE A 403 13.86 4.08 -17.85
C ILE A 403 12.59 4.92 -17.78
N LYS A 404 12.20 5.43 -18.94
CA LYS A 404 10.93 6.11 -19.17
C LYS A 404 10.16 5.39 -20.28
N PRO A 405 8.82 5.29 -20.20
CA PRO A 405 8.05 4.62 -21.24
C PRO A 405 8.14 5.30 -22.60
N ARG A 406 8.00 4.49 -23.65
CA ARG A 406 8.14 4.89 -25.05
C ARG A 406 6.88 4.54 -25.84
N GLU A 407 6.39 5.47 -26.65
CA GLU A 407 5.26 5.28 -27.55
C GLU A 407 5.63 5.72 -28.98
N GLN A 408 5.11 5.01 -29.99
CA GLN A 408 5.29 5.42 -31.38
C GLN A 408 4.42 6.64 -31.67
N VAL A 409 5.02 7.70 -32.21
CA VAL A 409 4.35 8.95 -32.54
C VAL A 409 4.58 9.31 -34.01
N ASN A 410 3.61 9.98 -34.60
CA ASN A 410 3.73 10.54 -35.94
C ASN A 410 4.06 12.03 -35.84
N VAL A 411 5.07 12.46 -36.58
CA VAL A 411 5.42 13.88 -36.68
C VAL A 411 4.63 14.53 -37.80
N ALA A 412 3.92 15.63 -37.48
CA ALA A 412 3.22 16.42 -38.47
C ALA A 412 3.38 17.91 -38.18
N ARG A 413 3.75 18.69 -39.22
CA ARG A 413 3.92 20.16 -39.13
C ARG A 413 4.87 20.58 -37.99
N ALA A 414 5.99 19.88 -37.83
CA ALA A 414 6.95 20.08 -36.74
C ALA A 414 6.33 19.97 -35.34
N THR A 415 5.24 19.20 -35.22
CA THR A 415 4.57 18.92 -33.95
C THR A 415 4.35 17.43 -33.76
N ILE A 416 4.40 17.00 -32.51
CA ILE A 416 4.05 15.65 -32.04
C ILE A 416 2.81 15.79 -31.16
N ASN A 417 1.83 14.91 -31.33
CA ASN A 417 0.68 14.84 -30.43
C ASN A 417 0.78 13.55 -29.62
N LEU A 418 0.81 13.67 -28.29
CA LEU A 418 0.91 12.57 -27.35
C LEU A 418 -0.02 12.84 -26.16
N HIS A 419 -0.90 11.90 -25.84
CA HIS A 419 -1.89 12.00 -24.75
C HIS A 419 -2.73 13.29 -24.74
N GLY A 420 -3.07 13.81 -25.93
CA GLY A 420 -3.85 15.06 -26.07
C GLY A 420 -3.03 16.34 -25.86
N ARG A 421 -1.72 16.21 -25.59
CA ARG A 421 -0.76 17.31 -25.52
C ARG A 421 0.02 17.40 -26.81
N ARG A 422 0.42 18.61 -27.16
CA ARG A 422 1.16 18.88 -28.40
C ARG A 422 2.55 19.36 -28.04
N TYR A 423 3.56 18.74 -28.64
CA TYR A 423 4.97 19.04 -28.46
C TYR A 423 5.52 19.63 -29.74
N HIS A 424 6.48 20.54 -29.63
CA HIS A 424 7.10 21.20 -30.77
C HIS A 424 8.59 21.40 -30.54
N MET A 425 9.35 21.45 -31.63
CA MET A 425 10.77 21.79 -31.63
C MET A 425 11.13 22.33 -33.01
N PRO A 426 11.94 23.41 -33.14
CA PRO A 426 12.25 24.00 -34.44
C PRO A 426 12.76 22.99 -35.47
N HIS A 427 13.63 22.05 -35.06
CA HIS A 427 14.23 21.04 -35.96
C HIS A 427 13.32 19.85 -36.29
N LEU A 428 12.14 19.74 -35.65
CA LEU A 428 11.24 18.62 -35.84
C LEU A 428 10.63 18.57 -37.26
N HIS A 429 10.67 19.68 -38.00
CA HIS A 429 10.19 19.74 -39.40
C HIS A 429 10.93 18.76 -40.33
N GLN A 430 12.17 18.40 -40.02
CA GLN A 430 13.00 17.48 -40.82
C GLN A 430 12.43 16.05 -40.84
N PHE A 431 11.64 15.69 -39.82
CA PHE A 431 11.07 14.35 -39.65
C PHE A 431 9.57 14.32 -39.95
N ASN A 432 9.02 15.35 -40.60
CA ASN A 432 7.60 15.41 -40.95
C ASN A 432 7.16 14.20 -41.79
N GLY A 433 6.06 13.56 -41.39
CA GLY A 433 5.52 12.37 -42.05
C GLY A 433 6.18 11.06 -41.63
N GLN A 434 7.23 11.10 -40.80
CA GLN A 434 7.89 9.91 -40.27
C GLN A 434 7.27 9.45 -38.95
N LYS A 435 7.45 8.15 -38.67
CA LYS A 435 7.12 7.53 -37.38
C LYS A 435 8.37 7.55 -36.52
N LEU A 436 8.30 8.22 -35.37
CA LEU A 436 9.36 8.29 -34.38
C LEU A 436 8.90 7.63 -33.08
N VAL A 437 9.81 7.49 -32.12
CA VAL A 437 9.51 6.98 -30.78
C VAL A 437 9.66 8.13 -29.79
N ALA A 438 8.57 8.49 -29.11
CA ALA A 438 8.60 9.48 -28.04
C ALA A 438 8.71 8.78 -26.69
N GLU A 439 9.72 9.16 -25.93
CA GLU A 439 9.88 8.80 -24.53
C GLU A 439 9.33 9.94 -23.66
N TYR A 440 8.43 9.58 -22.75
CA TYR A 440 7.68 10.54 -21.95
C TYR A 440 7.69 10.14 -20.48
N ASP A 441 7.40 11.12 -19.63
CA ASP A 441 7.30 10.94 -18.19
C ASP A 441 5.87 11.27 -17.75
N LEU A 442 5.26 10.39 -16.95
CA LEU A 442 3.92 10.62 -16.41
C LEU A 442 3.90 11.79 -15.42
N HIS A 443 4.99 11.95 -14.66
CA HIS A 443 5.12 12.93 -13.58
C HIS A 443 5.61 14.29 -14.08
N ASN A 444 6.19 14.36 -15.29
CA ASN A 444 6.63 15.60 -15.91
C ASN A 444 6.35 15.61 -17.41
N ASP A 445 5.37 16.43 -17.80
CA ASP A 445 4.91 16.55 -19.19
C ASP A 445 5.55 17.70 -19.97
N SER A 446 6.50 18.42 -19.37
CA SER A 446 7.08 19.65 -19.94
C SER A 446 7.86 19.40 -21.22
N SER A 447 8.51 18.23 -21.30
CA SER A 447 9.31 17.84 -22.47
C SER A 447 9.27 16.34 -22.70
N ILE A 448 9.52 15.93 -23.95
CA ILE A 448 9.66 14.53 -24.35
C ILE A 448 10.98 14.33 -25.09
N ARG A 449 11.62 13.17 -24.89
CA ARG A 449 12.79 12.77 -25.67
C ARG A 449 12.32 12.01 -26.91
N VAL A 450 12.86 12.33 -28.06
CA VAL A 450 12.46 11.74 -29.34
C VAL A 450 13.60 10.91 -29.90
N PHE A 451 13.28 9.68 -30.31
CA PHE A 451 14.21 8.69 -30.83
C PHE A 451 13.76 8.22 -32.21
N ASP A 452 14.72 7.74 -33.02
CA ASP A 452 14.42 6.99 -34.22
C ASP A 452 13.84 5.60 -33.88
N VAL A 453 13.26 4.91 -34.86
CA VAL A 453 12.75 3.53 -34.75
C VAL A 453 13.85 2.57 -34.30
N ASN A 454 15.11 2.85 -34.64
CA ASN A 454 16.28 2.07 -34.23
C ASN A 454 16.78 2.38 -32.80
N GLY A 455 16.15 3.32 -32.09
CA GLY A 455 16.48 3.66 -30.71
C GLY A 455 17.58 4.71 -30.53
N THR A 456 18.06 5.34 -31.61
CA THR A 456 19.02 6.45 -31.54
C THR A 456 18.31 7.73 -31.09
N TYR A 457 18.86 8.43 -30.10
CA TYR A 457 18.35 9.72 -29.65
C TYR A 457 18.49 10.77 -30.76
N LEU A 458 17.40 11.50 -31.04
CA LEU A 458 17.37 12.54 -32.06
C LEU A 458 17.38 13.94 -31.42
N LEU A 459 16.37 14.24 -30.61
CA LEU A 459 16.15 15.57 -30.02
C LEU A 459 15.20 15.50 -28.83
N THR A 460 15.10 16.60 -28.09
CA THR A 460 14.07 16.81 -27.06
C THR A 460 13.05 17.80 -27.59
N ALA A 461 11.76 17.54 -27.38
CA ALA A 461 10.67 18.43 -27.81
C ALA A 461 9.90 18.96 -26.61
N GLU A 462 9.55 20.25 -26.65
CA GLU A 462 8.90 20.96 -25.53
C GLU A 462 7.39 21.07 -25.75
N ILE A 463 6.64 21.10 -24.64
CA ILE A 463 5.19 21.25 -24.68
C ILE A 463 4.79 22.58 -25.33
N SER A 464 3.83 22.52 -26.23
CA SER A 464 3.28 23.66 -26.95
C SER A 464 2.05 24.18 -26.23
N HIS A 465 2.18 25.33 -25.58
CA HIS A 465 1.04 26.05 -25.04
C HIS A 465 0.27 26.76 -26.18
N LYS A 466 -1.06 26.83 -26.07
CA LYS A 466 -1.86 27.66 -26.97
C LYS A 466 -1.44 29.12 -26.78
N LYS A 467 -0.71 29.68 -27.74
CA LYS A 467 -0.45 31.12 -27.79
C LYS A 467 -1.78 31.84 -28.04
N ALA A 468 -2.08 32.88 -27.27
CA ALA A 468 -3.20 33.75 -27.57
C ALA A 468 -3.03 34.30 -28.99
N ALA A 469 -4.09 34.29 -29.80
CA ALA A 469 -4.05 34.74 -31.20
C ALA A 469 -3.57 36.19 -31.35
N ILE A 470 -3.70 36.97 -30.27
CA ILE A 470 -3.25 38.35 -30.16
C ILE A 470 -2.56 38.48 -28.78
N PRO A 471 -1.38 39.10 -28.69
CA PRO A 471 -0.75 39.41 -27.40
C PRO A 471 -1.69 40.22 -26.50
N THR A 472 -1.76 39.88 -25.22
CA THR A 472 -2.62 40.57 -24.23
C THR A 472 -2.36 42.08 -24.19
N SER A 473 -1.11 42.51 -24.37
CA SER A 473 -0.72 43.92 -24.48
C SER A 473 -1.44 44.65 -25.61
N ARG A 474 -1.61 44.01 -26.78
CA ARG A 474 -2.28 44.61 -27.94
C ARG A 474 -3.79 44.69 -27.72
N ILE A 475 -4.41 43.69 -27.11
CA ILE A 475 -5.84 43.72 -26.75
C ILE A 475 -6.10 44.83 -25.73
N GLU A 476 -5.23 44.98 -24.73
CA GLU A 476 -5.37 45.97 -23.66
C GLU A 476 -5.15 47.40 -24.16
N GLN A 477 -4.15 47.63 -25.02
CA GLN A 477 -3.97 48.88 -25.74
C GLN A 477 -5.20 49.25 -26.58
N GLN A 478 -5.81 48.28 -27.26
CA GLN A 478 -7.01 48.51 -28.07
C GLN A 478 -8.26 48.75 -27.22
N ARG A 479 -8.36 48.14 -26.03
CA ARG A 479 -9.40 48.44 -25.03
C ARG A 479 -9.27 49.88 -24.51
N ILE A 480 -8.07 50.33 -24.17
CA ILE A 480 -7.80 51.70 -23.73
C ILE A 480 -8.12 52.69 -24.86
N ALA A 481 -7.69 52.42 -26.09
CA ALA A 481 -7.99 53.26 -27.24
C ALA A 481 -9.50 53.33 -27.54
N SER A 482 -10.22 52.22 -27.39
CA SER A 482 -11.68 52.16 -27.54
C SER A 482 -12.41 52.94 -26.44
N LEU A 483 -11.97 52.82 -25.18
CA LEU A 483 -12.50 53.59 -24.06
C LEU A 483 -12.32 55.10 -24.28
N LYS A 484 -11.09 55.55 -24.60
CA LYS A 484 -10.80 56.96 -24.92
C LYS A 484 -11.65 57.48 -26.09
N SER A 485 -11.83 56.67 -27.13
CA SER A 485 -12.68 57.03 -28.27
C SER A 485 -14.16 57.13 -27.87
N SER A 486 -14.62 56.32 -26.92
CA SER A 486 -15.98 56.38 -26.38
C SER A 486 -16.20 57.60 -25.49
N GLU A 487 -15.25 57.90 -24.61
CA GLU A 487 -15.24 59.11 -23.78
C GLU A 487 -15.27 60.37 -24.64
N LYS A 488 -14.42 60.43 -25.68
CA LYS A 488 -14.40 61.56 -26.63
C LYS A 488 -15.75 61.74 -27.34
N ARG A 489 -16.41 60.66 -27.77
CA ARG A 489 -17.76 60.74 -28.37
C ARG A 489 -18.81 61.26 -27.39
N LEU A 490 -18.73 60.82 -26.13
CA LEU A 490 -19.62 61.30 -25.05
C LEU A 490 -19.37 62.78 -24.74
N GLN A 491 -18.11 63.19 -24.62
CA GLN A 491 -17.73 64.59 -24.40
C GLN A 491 -18.22 65.49 -25.53
N ASN A 492 -17.96 65.13 -26.79
CA ASN A 492 -18.46 65.88 -27.94
C ASN A 492 -20.00 66.02 -27.92
N LYS A 493 -20.72 64.98 -27.49
CA LYS A 493 -22.19 65.00 -27.39
C LYS A 493 -22.68 65.85 -26.22
N ILE A 494 -21.96 65.87 -25.11
CA ILE A 494 -22.22 66.75 -23.96
C ILE A 494 -21.97 68.21 -24.36
N GLU A 495 -20.87 68.49 -25.05
CA GLU A 495 -20.50 69.82 -25.53
C GLU A 495 -21.50 70.33 -26.57
N GLU A 496 -21.89 69.51 -27.54
CA GLU A 496 -22.96 69.83 -28.49
C GLU A 496 -24.29 70.14 -27.78
N ASN A 497 -24.66 69.34 -26.77
CA ASN A 497 -25.86 69.61 -25.97
C ASN A 497 -25.75 70.90 -25.15
N ARG A 498 -24.58 71.21 -24.60
CA ARG A 498 -24.32 72.48 -23.89
C ARG A 498 -24.43 73.67 -24.85
N LEU A 499 -23.84 73.59 -26.04
CA LEU A 499 -23.95 74.63 -27.06
C LEU A 499 -25.40 74.85 -27.52
N ARG A 500 -26.20 73.78 -27.62
CA ARG A 500 -27.64 73.87 -27.95
C ARG A 500 -28.51 74.51 -26.85
N HIS A 501 -28.10 74.40 -25.58
CA HIS A 501 -28.83 74.95 -24.42
C HIS A 501 -28.14 76.17 -23.80
N SER A 502 -27.03 76.61 -24.38
CA SER A 502 -26.39 77.86 -23.98
C SER A 502 -27.32 78.99 -24.40
N PRO A 503 -27.68 79.91 -23.50
CA PRO A 503 -28.45 81.09 -23.88
C PRO A 503 -27.69 81.81 -24.99
N THR A 504 -28.35 82.09 -26.11
CA THR A 504 -27.85 83.04 -27.12
C THR A 504 -27.76 84.40 -26.48
N HIS A 505 -26.64 84.68 -25.82
CA HIS A 505 -26.22 86.04 -25.51
C HIS A 505 -25.92 86.73 -26.83
N SER A 506 -26.58 87.88 -27.05
CA SER A 506 -26.31 88.67 -28.24
C SER A 506 -24.84 89.11 -28.22
N ALA A 507 -24.21 89.24 -29.38
CA ALA A 507 -22.80 89.64 -29.51
C ALA A 507 -22.41 90.93 -28.75
N HIS A 508 -23.40 91.72 -28.31
CA HIS A 508 -23.21 92.91 -27.48
C HIS A 508 -22.85 92.63 -26.01
N GLU A 509 -23.31 91.52 -25.40
CA GLU A 509 -23.00 91.23 -23.98
C GLU A 509 -21.56 90.72 -23.80
N GLN A 510 -21.02 90.00 -24.79
CA GLN A 510 -19.64 89.51 -24.75
C GLN A 510 -18.59 90.63 -24.85
N GLN A 511 -18.95 91.79 -25.43
CA GLN A 511 -18.07 92.95 -25.47
C GLN A 511 -18.07 93.73 -24.14
N LEU A 512 -19.16 93.69 -23.36
CA LEU A 512 -19.22 94.34 -22.04
C LEU A 512 -18.42 93.57 -20.98
N ASP A 513 -18.55 92.23 -20.92
CA ASP A 513 -17.77 91.42 -19.97
C ASP A 513 -16.27 91.45 -20.26
N ALA A 514 -15.88 91.57 -21.54
CA ALA A 514 -14.48 91.71 -21.94
C ALA A 514 -13.89 93.09 -21.60
N LEU A 515 -14.72 94.13 -21.45
CA LEU A 515 -14.31 95.47 -21.03
C LEU A 515 -14.19 95.58 -19.49
N GLU A 516 -15.06 94.91 -18.71
CA GLU A 516 -14.97 94.90 -17.23
C GLU A 516 -13.74 94.14 -16.70
N VAL A 517 -13.27 93.10 -17.40
CA VAL A 517 -12.07 92.34 -17.02
C VAL A 517 -10.77 93.11 -17.32
N ILE A 518 -10.81 94.09 -18.22
CA ILE A 518 -9.64 94.94 -18.56
C ILE A 518 -9.51 96.13 -17.61
N GLU A 519 -10.60 96.65 -17.04
CA GLU A 519 -10.57 97.77 -16.08
C GLU A 519 -10.11 97.39 -14.65
N THR A 520 -10.02 96.10 -14.31
CA THR A 520 -9.69 95.65 -12.95
C THR A 520 -8.23 95.28 -12.70
N ASN A 521 -7.34 95.33 -13.71
CA ASN A 521 -5.91 95.05 -13.55
C ASN A 521 -5.05 96.13 -14.22
N GLU A 522 -4.82 97.24 -13.52
CA GLU A 522 -3.61 98.05 -13.75
C GLU A 522 -2.38 97.38 -13.09
N PRO A 523 -1.18 97.54 -13.68
CA PRO A 523 -0.03 96.66 -13.44
C PRO A 523 0.84 97.15 -12.29
N GLU A 524 1.31 96.24 -11.43
CA GLU A 524 2.46 96.50 -10.56
C GLU A 524 3.74 95.94 -11.20
N ILE A 525 4.75 96.82 -11.22
CA ILE A 525 5.96 96.76 -12.04
C ILE A 525 7.08 95.97 -11.33
N LEU A 526 7.75 95.11 -12.13
CA LEU A 526 9.13 94.59 -12.08
C LEU A 526 9.83 94.34 -10.73
N ALA A 527 10.24 93.09 -10.53
CA ALA A 527 11.57 92.76 -10.03
C ALA A 527 12.25 91.80 -11.03
N GLU A 528 13.33 92.27 -11.66
CA GLU A 528 14.27 91.45 -12.43
C GLU A 528 14.90 90.39 -11.53
N HIS A 529 14.82 89.12 -11.92
CA HIS A 529 15.82 88.11 -11.54
C HIS A 529 15.95 87.03 -12.62
N THR A 530 17.03 87.19 -13.40
CA THR A 530 17.97 86.16 -13.93
C THR A 530 17.38 84.91 -14.60
N GLU A 531 17.59 84.83 -15.91
CA GLU A 531 17.57 83.58 -16.67
C GLU A 531 18.61 82.58 -16.13
N PRO A 532 18.22 81.33 -15.80
CA PRO A 532 19.17 80.23 -15.81
C PRO A 532 19.33 79.69 -17.24
N GLU A 533 20.60 79.73 -17.66
CA GLU A 533 21.16 79.26 -18.93
C GLU A 533 20.67 77.88 -19.38
N PHE A 534 20.47 77.79 -20.69
CA PHE A 534 20.28 76.57 -21.45
C PHE A 534 21.53 75.68 -21.32
N ASN A 535 21.47 74.64 -20.47
CA ASN A 535 22.60 73.73 -20.27
C ASN A 535 22.72 72.73 -21.42
N LEU A 536 23.62 73.02 -22.36
CA LEU A 536 23.96 72.16 -23.50
C LEU A 536 24.73 70.87 -23.11
N ASP A 537 25.19 70.71 -21.86
CA ASP A 537 25.97 69.52 -21.43
C ASP A 537 25.10 68.28 -21.14
N GLU A 538 23.80 68.41 -20.91
CA GLU A 538 22.92 67.25 -20.70
C GLU A 538 22.59 66.50 -22.00
N LEU A 539 22.73 67.16 -23.16
CA LEU A 539 22.44 66.56 -24.47
C LEU A 539 23.64 65.79 -25.08
N TYR A 540 24.84 65.92 -24.49
CA TYR A 540 26.05 65.20 -24.91
C TYR A 540 26.42 64.01 -24.00
N ARG A 541 25.76 63.81 -22.86
CA ARG A 541 26.05 62.69 -21.94
C ARG A 541 25.44 61.35 -22.35
N ASP A 542 24.34 61.33 -23.08
CA ASP A 542 23.71 60.08 -23.54
C ASP A 542 24.26 59.54 -24.88
N ASN A 543 25.22 60.23 -25.51
CA ASN A 543 25.93 59.77 -26.71
C ASN A 543 27.40 59.36 -26.45
N LEU A 544 27.77 59.11 -25.19
CA LEU A 544 29.10 58.64 -24.78
C LEU A 544 29.04 57.30 -24.04
N VAL A 545 28.38 56.29 -24.63
CA VAL A 545 28.68 54.86 -24.40
C VAL A 545 28.72 54.14 -25.75
N ASN A 546 29.59 54.60 -26.64
CA ASN A 546 30.08 53.84 -27.79
C ASN A 546 31.39 54.48 -28.26
N ARG A 547 32.52 54.05 -27.68
CA ARG A 547 33.85 54.27 -28.26
C ARG A 547 34.40 52.93 -28.74
N PRO A 548 34.77 52.81 -30.03
CA PRO A 548 35.79 51.88 -30.47
C PRO A 548 37.16 52.30 -29.91
N ARG A 549 38.02 51.33 -29.59
CA ARG A 549 39.44 51.50 -29.28
C ARG A 549 40.23 51.54 -30.58
N GLU A 550 41.14 52.50 -30.70
CA GLU A 550 42.30 52.64 -31.61
C GLU A 550 42.92 54.00 -31.17
N ASP A 551 44.22 54.29 -31.11
CA ASP A 551 45.50 53.60 -31.19
C ASP A 551 46.48 54.58 -30.49
N ASP A 552 47.47 54.06 -29.74
CA ASP A 552 48.62 54.87 -29.29
C ASP A 552 49.72 54.72 -30.34
N ASP A 553 50.10 55.84 -30.95
CA ASP A 553 51.33 55.98 -31.74
C ASP A 553 52.53 55.95 -30.79
N ASP A 554 53.46 55.03 -31.01
CA ASP A 554 54.88 55.25 -30.76
C ASP A 554 55.65 54.66 -31.94
N GLU A 555 56.29 55.57 -32.68
CA GLU A 555 57.30 55.28 -33.69
C GLU A 555 58.53 54.64 -33.03
N GLU A 556 58.99 53.48 -33.52
CA GLU A 556 60.40 53.33 -33.92
C GLU A 556 60.61 52.07 -34.78
N PHE A 557 61.21 52.32 -35.94
CA PHE A 557 61.68 51.35 -36.91
C PHE A 557 62.97 50.67 -36.40
N GLU A 558 63.06 49.34 -36.45
CA GLU A 558 64.33 48.69 -36.80
C GLU A 558 64.12 47.32 -37.47
N PHE A 559 64.82 47.16 -38.59
CA PHE A 559 64.87 46.02 -39.50
C PHE A 559 65.93 45.02 -39.01
N GLU A 560 65.68 43.71 -39.15
CA GLU A 560 66.62 42.62 -39.55
C GLU A 560 66.02 41.26 -39.12
N LEU A 561 65.61 40.39 -40.07
CA LEU A 561 66.38 39.36 -40.79
C LEU A 561 66.68 38.09 -39.96
N LEU A 562 66.22 36.95 -40.53
CA LEU A 562 66.73 35.56 -40.37
C LEU A 562 66.41 34.90 -39.02
N ASP A 563 65.96 33.64 -38.92
CA ASP A 563 66.04 32.44 -39.78
C ASP A 563 64.72 31.64 -39.74
#